data_AF-A0A8J2HS84-F1
#
_entry.id   AF-A0A8J2HS84-F1
#
_cell.length_a   1.000
_cell.length_b   1.000
_cell.length_c   1.000
_cell.angle_alpha   90.00
_cell.angle_beta   90.00
_cell.angle_gamma   90.00
#
_symmetry.space_group_name_H-M   'P 1'
#
loop_
_entity.id
_entity.type
_entity.pdbx_description
1 polymer ?
#
loop_
_entity_poly.entity_id
_entity_poly.type
_entity_poly.pdbx_seq_one_letter_code
_entity_poly.pdbx_strand_id
1 'polypeptide(L)'
;MSSGAVSDWSVTGTPIGNISVPQYRVNVSDQAIANNSVVTILDTDYTGFTMLYMCRQVNEIHLINLWLLSRDRRLSFRTWRRRWWDAFSNGLPIGVMRGVRQRNCPVSD
;
A
#
# COMPACT_ATOMS: atom_id res chain seq x y z
N MET A 1 -10.76 -29.83 -9.83
CA MET A 1 -9.88 -28.65 -9.95
C MET A 1 -10.78 -27.42 -9.94
N SER A 2 -10.89 -26.71 -8.81
CA SER A 2 -11.70 -25.50 -8.73
C SER A 2 -10.89 -24.32 -9.25
N SER A 3 -11.28 -23.76 -10.39
CA SER A 3 -10.79 -22.48 -10.89
C SER A 3 -11.15 -21.40 -9.87
N GLY A 4 -10.13 -20.81 -9.23
CA GLY A 4 -10.33 -19.59 -8.45
C GLY A 4 -10.55 -18.46 -9.45
N ALA A 5 -11.78 -17.95 -9.55
CA ALA A 5 -12.07 -16.77 -10.33
C ALA A 5 -11.24 -15.59 -9.77
N VAL A 6 -10.38 -15.01 -10.61
CA VAL A 6 -9.81 -13.70 -10.33
C VAL A 6 -10.97 -12.72 -10.48
N SER A 7 -11.39 -12.06 -9.41
CA SER A 7 -12.39 -11.01 -9.52
C SER A 7 -11.78 -9.79 -10.20
N ASP A 8 -12.40 -9.32 -11.29
CA ASP A 8 -12.03 -8.10 -11.99
C ASP A 8 -12.50 -6.87 -11.19
N TRP A 9 -11.83 -6.58 -10.08
CA TRP A 9 -12.02 -5.33 -9.36
C TRP A 9 -11.06 -4.27 -9.90
N SER A 10 -11.55 -3.04 -10.05
CA SER A 10 -10.76 -1.88 -10.43
C SER A 10 -10.56 -0.97 -9.23
N VAL A 11 -9.42 -0.28 -9.19
CA VAL A 11 -9.12 0.73 -8.18
C VAL A 11 -8.76 2.03 -8.86
N THR A 12 -9.41 3.09 -8.41
CA THR A 12 -9.13 4.46 -8.84
C THR A 12 -8.70 5.29 -7.65
N GLY A 13 -7.65 6.10 -7.84
CA GLY A 13 -7.18 7.06 -6.85
C GLY A 13 -7.45 8.47 -7.33
N THR A 14 -8.19 9.27 -6.56
CA THR A 14 -8.38 10.70 -6.84
C THR A 14 -7.53 11.53 -5.90
N PRO A 15 -6.70 12.46 -6.40
CA PRO A 15 -5.86 13.29 -5.54
C PRO A 15 -6.74 14.18 -4.65
N ILE A 16 -6.35 14.33 -3.39
CA ILE A 16 -7.00 15.24 -2.45
C ILE A 16 -6.23 16.56 -2.48
N GLY A 17 -6.85 17.59 -3.05
CA GLY A 17 -6.25 18.94 -3.17
C GLY A 17 -6.22 19.70 -1.84
N ASN A 18 -5.47 20.79 -1.80
CA ASN A 18 -5.35 21.72 -0.66
C ASN A 18 -4.78 21.10 0.63
N ILE A 19 -3.93 20.08 0.51
CA ILE A 19 -3.23 19.43 1.63
C ILE A 19 -1.71 19.50 1.38
N SER A 20 -0.92 19.73 2.43
CA SER A 20 0.55 19.83 2.37
C SER A 20 1.25 18.49 2.12
N VAL A 21 0.50 17.39 2.19
CA VAL A 21 0.99 16.01 2.05
C VAL A 21 0.24 15.34 0.90
N PRO A 22 0.94 14.66 -0.02
CA PRO A 22 0.30 13.96 -1.13
C PRO A 22 -0.63 12.84 -0.63
N GLN A 23 -1.93 13.03 -0.85
CA GLN A 23 -2.99 12.11 -0.44
C GLN A 23 -3.92 11.79 -1.59
N TYR A 24 -4.42 10.55 -1.59
CA TYR A 24 -5.36 10.05 -2.59
C TYR A 24 -6.53 9.37 -1.91
N ARG A 25 -7.74 9.67 -2.38
CA ARG A 25 -8.94 8.91 -2.05
C ARG A 25 -9.01 7.71 -2.99
N VAL A 26 -9.03 6.51 -2.41
CA VAL A 26 -9.03 5.24 -3.13
C VAL A 26 -10.46 4.70 -3.17
N ASN A 27 -10.97 4.51 -4.38
CA ASN A 27 -12.27 3.91 -4.65
C ASN A 27 -12.06 2.56 -5.34
N VAL A 28 -12.63 1.51 -4.75
CA VAL A 28 -12.61 0.15 -5.30
C VAL A 28 -13.99 -0.14 -5.88
N SER A 29 -14.07 -0.77 -7.05
CA SER A 29 -15.35 -1.11 -7.68
C SER A 29 -16.10 -2.25 -6.98
N ASP A 30 -15.47 -2.91 -6.02
CA ASP A 30 -16.08 -3.94 -5.18
C ASP A 30 -16.83 -3.28 -4.00
N GLN A 31 -18.15 -3.47 -3.97
CA GLN A 31 -19.03 -2.92 -2.94
C GLN A 31 -18.75 -3.50 -1.54
N ALA A 32 -18.03 -4.62 -1.42
CA ALA A 32 -17.63 -5.20 -0.14
C ALA A 32 -16.45 -4.45 0.52
N ILE A 33 -15.69 -3.65 -0.24
CA ILE A 33 -14.55 -2.89 0.28
C ILE A 33 -14.97 -1.44 0.43
N ALA A 34 -15.36 -1.08 1.65
CA ALA A 34 -15.95 0.21 1.98
C ALA A 34 -15.23 1.42 1.35
N ASN A 35 -16.07 2.19 0.65
CA ASN A 35 -15.87 3.55 0.17
C ASN A 35 -15.12 4.41 1.19
N ASN A 36 -14.15 5.21 0.72
CA ASN A 36 -13.49 6.28 1.47
C ASN A 36 -12.14 5.95 2.18
N SER A 37 -11.36 5.00 1.66
CA SER A 37 -9.98 4.82 2.13
C SER A 37 -9.08 5.94 1.62
N VAL A 38 -8.41 6.67 2.52
CA VAL A 38 -7.41 7.70 2.16
C VAL A 38 -6.02 7.12 2.34
N VAL A 39 -5.23 7.17 1.27
CA VAL A 39 -3.83 6.75 1.27
C VAL A 39 -2.95 7.99 1.20
N THR A 40 -1.94 8.04 2.08
CA THR A 40 -0.92 9.08 2.11
C THR A 40 0.39 8.52 1.55
N ILE A 41 1.03 9.24 0.65
CA ILE A 41 2.39 8.92 0.18
C ILE A 41 3.36 9.52 1.20
N LEU A 42 4.05 8.65 1.94
CA LEU A 42 5.04 9.07 2.93
C LEU A 42 6.41 9.34 2.31
N ASP A 43 6.78 8.56 1.29
CA ASP A 43 8.03 8.70 0.55
C ASP A 43 7.91 8.00 -0.81
N THR A 44 8.58 8.51 -1.83
CA THR A 44 8.60 7.92 -3.17
C THR A 44 9.75 8.51 -3.97
N ASP A 45 10.37 7.70 -4.84
CA ASP A 45 11.29 8.18 -5.88
C ASP A 45 10.62 8.26 -7.25
N TYR A 46 9.30 8.04 -7.30
CA TYR A 46 8.43 8.00 -8.48
C TYR A 46 8.81 6.94 -9.54
N THR A 47 9.93 6.24 -9.38
CA THR A 47 10.56 5.44 -10.44
C THR A 47 10.83 4.01 -10.02
N GLY A 48 11.01 3.74 -8.73
CA GLY A 48 11.38 2.43 -8.20
C GLY A 48 10.54 1.99 -7.00
N PHE A 49 10.14 2.90 -6.11
CA PHE A 49 9.39 2.55 -4.91
C PHE A 49 8.40 3.64 -4.48
N THR A 50 7.45 3.25 -3.63
CA THR A 50 6.63 4.19 -2.85
C THR A 50 6.31 3.59 -1.48
N MET A 51 6.31 4.42 -0.45
CA MET A 51 5.87 4.08 0.89
C MET A 51 4.51 4.72 1.16
N LEU A 52 3.52 3.89 1.46
CA LEU A 52 2.14 4.27 1.61
C LEU A 52 1.67 4.04 3.04
N TYR A 53 0.91 4.99 3.56
CA TYR A 53 0.23 4.89 4.84
C TYR A 53 -1.26 5.08 4.65
N MET A 54 -2.03 4.22 5.32
CA MET A 54 -3.48 4.35 5.40
C MET A 54 -3.90 4.13 6.84
N CYS A 55 -4.72 5.05 7.34
CA CYS A 55 -5.44 4.88 8.59
C CYS A 55 -6.92 5.02 8.28
N ARG A 56 -7.72 4.03 8.67
CA ARG A 56 -9.18 4.12 8.60
C ARG A 56 -9.78 3.73 9.93
N GLN A 57 -10.83 4.43 10.32
CA GLN A 57 -11.63 4.08 11.47
C GLN A 57 -12.63 2.99 11.07
N VAL A 58 -12.71 1.93 11.86
CA VAL A 58 -13.72 0.87 11.75
C VAL A 58 -14.33 0.71 13.12
N ASN A 59 -15.57 1.17 13.29
CA ASN A 59 -16.22 1.29 14.60
C ASN A 59 -15.37 2.13 15.57
N GLU A 60 -14.92 1.54 16.67
CA GLU A 60 -14.12 2.17 17.74
C GLU A 60 -12.61 1.93 17.58
N ILE A 61 -12.18 1.20 16.54
CA ILE A 61 -10.76 0.88 16.32
C ILE A 61 -10.20 1.57 15.08
N HIS A 62 -8.91 1.89 15.13
CA HIS A 62 -8.16 2.37 13.98
C HIS A 62 -7.40 1.23 13.33
N LEU A 63 -7.67 0.99 12.05
CA LEU A 63 -6.90 0.05 11.22
C LEU A 63 -5.80 0.82 10.51
N ILE A 64 -4.56 0.55 10.91
CA ILE A 64 -3.36 1.11 10.30
C ILE A 64 -2.80 0.09 9.31
N ASN A 65 -2.49 0.57 8.12
CA ASN A 65 -1.79 -0.19 7.10
C ASN A 65 -0.61 0.61 6.58
N LEU A 66 0.49 -0.10 6.35
CA LEU A 66 1.75 0.48 5.91
C LEU A 66 2.34 -0.44 4.85
N TRP A 67 2.58 0.11 3.67
CA TRP A 67 3.11 -0.64 2.54
C TRP A 67 4.37 0.01 2.00
N LEU A 68 5.33 -0.85 1.62
CA LEU A 68 6.46 -0.47 0.80
C LEU A 68 6.29 -1.20 -0.54
N LEU A 69 5.89 -0.46 -1.56
CA LEU A 69 5.68 -0.97 -2.91
C LEU A 69 6.94 -0.75 -3.74
N SER A 70 7.20 -1.67 -4.66
CA SER A 70 8.37 -1.66 -5.55
C SER A 70 7.91 -1.95 -6.98
N ARG A 71 8.49 -1.28 -7.97
CA ARG A 71 8.24 -1.59 -9.38
C ARG A 71 8.80 -2.95 -9.77
N ASP A 72 9.90 -3.35 -9.14
CA ASP A 72 10.50 -4.67 -9.29
C ASP A 72 10.04 -5.64 -8.21
N ARG A 73 10.02 -6.94 -8.52
CA ARG A 73 9.71 -8.02 -7.56
C ARG A 73 10.63 -8.03 -6.33
N ARG A 74 11.82 -7.44 -6.45
CA ARG A 74 12.82 -7.32 -5.38
C ARG A 74 13.34 -5.90 -5.33
N LEU A 75 12.95 -5.19 -4.26
CA LEU A 75 13.57 -3.91 -3.95
C LEU A 75 15.04 -4.12 -3.55
N SER A 76 15.92 -3.20 -3.94
CA SER A 76 17.33 -3.29 -3.54
C SER A 76 17.47 -3.28 -2.02
N PHE A 77 18.40 -4.07 -1.48
CA PHE A 77 18.62 -4.12 -0.02
C PHE A 77 18.96 -2.75 0.56
N ARG A 78 19.69 -1.91 -0.18
CA ARG A 78 20.04 -0.55 0.23
C ARG A 78 18.80 0.33 0.37
N THR A 79 17.93 0.35 -0.63
CA THR A 79 16.69 1.13 -0.61
C THR A 79 15.78 0.61 0.50
N TRP A 80 15.56 -0.70 0.55
CA TRP A 80 14.72 -1.33 1.58
C TRP A 80 15.19 -0.99 3.00
N ARG A 81 16.48 -1.17 3.29
CA ARG A 81 17.04 -0.90 4.63
C ARG A 81 16.94 0.57 5.00
N ARG A 82 17.22 1.48 4.06
CA ARG A 82 17.13 2.93 4.31
C ARG A 82 15.70 3.34 4.65
N ARG A 83 14.72 2.96 3.82
CA ARG A 83 13.32 3.35 4.03
C ARG A 83 12.71 2.72 5.28
N TRP A 84 13.12 1.49 5.59
CA TRP A 84 12.77 0.86 6.86
C TRP A 84 13.29 1.65 8.07
N TRP A 85 14.56 2.09 8.01
CA TRP A 85 15.16 2.88 9.09
C TRP A 85 14.52 4.25 9.25
N ASP A 86 14.25 4.94 8.13
CA ASP A 86 13.58 6.24 8.13
C ASP A 86 12.16 6.09 8.74
N ALA A 87 11.42 5.06 8.34
CA ALA A 87 10.10 4.76 8.89
C ALA A 87 10.14 4.49 10.40
N PHE A 88 11.08 3.67 10.86
CA PHE A 88 11.30 3.39 12.28
C PHE A 88 11.58 4.66 13.08
N SER A 89 12.52 5.47 12.59
CA SER A 89 13.00 6.67 13.28
C SER A 89 11.92 7.75 13.40
N ASN A 90 10.94 7.75 12.48
CA ASN A 90 9.79 8.64 12.50
C ASN A 90 8.57 8.05 13.24
N GLY A 91 8.74 6.94 13.98
CA GLY A 91 7.69 6.37 14.82
C GLY A 91 6.60 5.59 14.07
N LEU A 92 6.84 5.21 12.81
CA LEU A 92 5.89 4.38 12.08
C LEU A 92 5.86 2.94 12.65
N PRO A 93 4.70 2.27 12.66
CA PRO A 93 4.54 0.94 13.24
C PRO A 93 5.09 -0.14 12.30
N ILE A 94 6.38 -0.10 11.96
CA ILE A 94 7.03 -1.00 10.99
C ILE A 94 6.95 -2.49 11.35
N GLY A 95 6.62 -2.84 12.60
CA GLY A 95 6.35 -4.22 13.00
C GLY A 95 5.18 -4.87 12.24
N VAL A 96 4.32 -4.07 11.61
CA VAL A 96 3.24 -4.56 10.72
C VAL A 96 3.72 -4.85 9.30
N MET A 97 4.90 -4.35 8.90
CA MET A 97 5.45 -4.61 7.57
C MET A 97 6.04 -6.02 7.52
N ARG A 98 5.55 -6.84 6.58
CA ARG A 98 6.11 -8.16 6.28
C ARG A 98 6.58 -8.20 4.84
N GLY A 99 7.86 -8.54 4.62
CA GLY A 99 8.40 -8.73 3.29
C GLY A 99 7.72 -9.90 2.58
N VAL A 100 7.17 -9.66 1.39
CA VAL A 100 6.50 -10.69 0.59
C VAL A 100 7.51 -11.50 -0.22
N ARG A 101 7.39 -12.84 -0.20
CA ARG A 101 8.15 -13.73 -1.11
C ARG A 101 7.30 -14.06 -2.33
N GLN A 102 7.46 -13.31 -3.41
CA GLN A 102 6.71 -13.47 -4.67
C GLN A 102 7.14 -14.69 -5.52
N ARG A 103 7.39 -15.85 -4.90
CA ARG A 103 7.89 -17.06 -5.60
C ARG A 103 6.76 -17.93 -6.18
N ASN A 104 5.55 -17.87 -5.63
CA ASN A 104 4.47 -18.82 -5.92
C ASN A 104 3.18 -18.14 -6.41
N CYS A 105 3.29 -16.99 -7.08
CA CYS A 105 2.11 -16.36 -7.69
C CYS A 105 1.75 -17.13 -8.97
N PRO A 106 0.49 -17.60 -9.14
CA PRO A 106 0.07 -18.15 -10.42
C PRO A 106 0.28 -17.08 -11.50
N VAL A 107 0.94 -17.46 -12.59
CA VAL A 107 0.92 -16.65 -13.81
C VAL A 107 -0.48 -16.76 -14.38
N SER A 108 -1.13 -15.63 -14.63
CA SER A 108 -2.33 -15.58 -15.46
C SER A 108 -1.93 -15.97 -16.88
N ASP A 109 -2.51 -17.06 -17.38
CA ASP A 109 -2.44 -17.44 -18.81
C ASP A 109 -3.13 -16.39 -19.70
#